data_AF-A0A4Z2DV78-F1
#
_entry.id   AF-A0A4Z2DV78-F1
#
_cell.length_a   1.000
_cell.length_b   1.000
_cell.length_c   1.000
_cell.angle_alpha   90.00
_cell.angle_beta   90.00
_cell.angle_gamma   90.00
#
_symmetry.space_group_name_H-M   'P 1'
#
loop_
_entity.id
_entity.type
_entity.pdbx_description
1 polymer ?
#
loop_
_entity_poly.entity_id
_entity_poly.type
_entity_poly.pdbx_seq_one_letter_code
_entity_poly.pdbx_strand_id
1 'polypeptide(L)'
;MALFVCRFRNLLLLGRNIVLCSSITRYKQFITNLASFPASKFAKLASFALAFPSTQLDTIGFFGDSYKNSDIFECILSMNNTSLASILKSSKEAYKSRHSLGWTPLMLAVVTRNYEAVSALLKSGANPNDTDNYSGTVKTAHELRMLSSEVEWIRLTKFSDFLNPSADFRGCTALHYAVLINDIKLVRLLLDKGADPTMTNERGHRPVMYAKDSSIRQLLVVSESKKAEEMAVKEREERRLQPLESRLRKVIVGQEAAILTVSAAIRRKENGWYDEDHPLVFLFLGSSGIGKTELAKQVAAYLHKDIKKGFIRIDMSEYQEKHEVSKFIGSPPGYVGHEEGGQLTRALATCPNAVVLFDETEKAHPDVLTALLQLFDEVGHV
;
A
#
# COMPACT_ATOMS: atom_id res chain seq x y z
N MET A 1 -19.99 0.39 -30.06
CA MET A 1 -20.30 1.81 -29.80
C MET A 1 -20.55 1.92 -28.29
N ALA A 2 -19.76 2.68 -27.51
CA ALA A 2 -19.69 2.52 -26.05
C ALA A 2 -20.69 3.38 -25.27
N LEU A 3 -21.42 2.75 -24.36
CA LEU A 3 -22.54 3.32 -23.62
C LEU A 3 -22.29 3.17 -22.10
N PHE A 4 -22.29 4.28 -21.36
CA PHE A 4 -21.82 4.40 -19.97
C PHE A 4 -23.00 4.46 -18.98
N VAL A 5 -22.84 3.91 -17.77
CA VAL A 5 -23.86 3.91 -16.69
C VAL A 5 -23.16 4.08 -15.33
N CYS A 6 -23.66 4.92 -14.42
CA CYS A 6 -23.02 5.14 -13.11
C CYS A 6 -23.90 5.84 -12.04
N ARG A 7 -24.33 5.14 -10.96
CA ARG A 7 -24.64 5.61 -9.55
C ARG A 7 -25.05 4.42 -8.64
N PHE A 8 -24.54 4.17 -7.40
CA PHE A 8 -24.68 4.73 -5.99
C PHE A 8 -25.98 4.27 -5.24
N ARG A 9 -26.08 3.90 -3.93
CA ARG A 9 -25.32 4.17 -2.67
C ARG A 9 -25.69 3.21 -1.48
N ASN A 10 -24.68 2.81 -0.67
CA ASN A 10 -24.59 2.40 0.77
C ASN A 10 -25.57 1.42 1.50
N LEU A 11 -25.03 0.30 2.05
CA LEU A 11 -25.01 -0.05 3.49
C LEU A 11 -23.98 -1.19 3.81
N LEU A 12 -23.72 -1.40 5.10
CA LEU A 12 -22.53 -1.92 5.80
C LEU A 12 -22.42 -3.46 6.00
N LEU A 13 -21.16 -3.90 6.28
CA LEU A 13 -20.70 -5.13 6.98
C LEU A 13 -20.82 -6.45 6.18
N LEU A 14 -19.92 -7.44 6.20
CA LEU A 14 -18.74 -7.83 6.98
C LEU A 14 -18.02 -8.92 6.15
N GLY A 15 -16.73 -9.18 6.43
CA GLY A 15 -16.18 -10.53 6.21
C GLY A 15 -14.95 -10.61 5.33
N ARG A 16 -13.79 -10.53 5.99
CA ARG A 16 -12.50 -11.01 5.51
C ARG A 16 -12.51 -12.54 5.37
N ASN A 17 -11.88 -13.07 4.32
CA ASN A 17 -10.94 -14.21 4.30
C ASN A 17 -10.47 -14.41 2.84
N ILE A 18 -9.20 -14.08 2.51
CA ILE A 18 -8.04 -14.98 2.43
C ILE A 18 -8.30 -16.20 1.54
N VAL A 19 -7.62 -16.24 0.39
CA VAL A 19 -7.44 -17.44 -0.45
C VAL A 19 -5.96 -17.79 -0.48
N LEU A 20 -5.66 -19.00 0.01
CA LEU A 20 -4.47 -19.79 -0.25
C LEU A 20 -4.58 -20.46 -1.64
N CYS A 21 -3.46 -20.58 -2.35
CA CYS A 21 -3.19 -21.66 -3.30
C CYS A 21 -1.66 -21.74 -3.42
N SER A 22 -0.95 -22.72 -2.84
CA SER A 22 -0.83 -24.15 -3.21
C SER A 22 -0.36 -24.34 -4.66
N SER A 23 0.68 -25.10 -5.00
CA SER A 23 1.43 -26.11 -4.25
C SER A 23 2.79 -26.35 -4.93
N ILE A 24 3.78 -26.67 -4.10
CA ILE A 24 5.07 -27.27 -4.44
C ILE A 24 4.90 -28.79 -4.29
N THR A 25 5.33 -29.58 -5.27
CA THR A 25 5.89 -30.93 -5.00
C THR A 25 6.80 -31.34 -6.17
N ARG A 26 8.12 -31.15 -6.05
CA ARG A 26 9.16 -32.12 -5.63
C ARG A 26 9.23 -33.39 -6.48
N TYR A 27 10.39 -33.63 -7.09
CA TYR A 27 11.12 -34.88 -6.87
C TYR A 27 12.63 -34.69 -7.14
N LYS A 28 13.43 -35.29 -6.26
CA LYS A 28 14.90 -35.23 -6.19
C LYS A 28 15.54 -36.27 -7.12
N GLN A 29 16.79 -35.99 -7.45
CA GLN A 29 17.88 -36.90 -7.86
C GLN A 29 17.99 -37.31 -9.33
N PHE A 30 18.96 -36.71 -10.02
CA PHE A 30 19.92 -37.47 -10.84
C PHE A 30 21.29 -36.75 -10.89
N ILE A 31 22.12 -37.11 -9.92
CA ILE A 31 23.55 -37.46 -9.99
C ILE A 31 24.44 -36.78 -11.07
N THR A 32 25.39 -35.98 -10.54
CA THR A 32 26.83 -35.84 -10.87
C THR A 32 27.36 -36.15 -12.27
N ASN A 33 28.15 -35.24 -12.83
CA ASN A 33 29.61 -35.36 -12.97
C ASN A 33 30.15 -34.33 -13.99
N LEU A 34 31.17 -33.56 -13.60
CA LEU A 34 32.51 -33.59 -14.22
C LEU A 34 33.35 -32.40 -13.74
N ALA A 35 34.47 -32.74 -13.12
CA ALA A 35 35.55 -31.87 -12.71
C ALA A 35 36.35 -31.32 -13.92
N SER A 36 37.06 -30.20 -13.74
CA SER A 36 38.43 -30.01 -14.29
C SER A 36 39.12 -28.70 -13.85
N PHE A 37 40.15 -28.85 -12.98
CA PHE A 37 41.47 -28.18 -12.99
C PHE A 37 41.62 -26.64 -12.76
N PRO A 38 42.81 -26.12 -12.36
CA PRO A 38 43.52 -26.35 -11.08
C PRO A 38 44.12 -25.06 -10.46
N ALA A 39 44.66 -25.17 -9.24
CA ALA A 39 45.44 -24.16 -8.54
C ALA A 39 46.93 -24.15 -8.98
N SER A 40 47.51 -22.97 -9.29
CA SER A 40 48.96 -22.72 -9.16
C SER A 40 49.30 -21.22 -9.19
N LYS A 41 50.24 -20.81 -8.33
CA LYS A 41 50.71 -19.44 -7.97
C LYS A 41 49.83 -18.77 -6.90
N PHE A 42 50.21 -18.61 -5.64
CA PHE A 42 51.53 -18.33 -5.06
C PHE A 42 51.65 -18.98 -3.68
N ALA A 43 52.52 -19.98 -3.56
CA ALA A 43 53.16 -20.31 -2.30
C ALA A 43 54.45 -19.47 -2.20
N LYS A 44 54.52 -18.62 -1.18
CA LYS A 44 55.80 -18.19 -0.57
C LYS A 44 55.55 -17.75 0.88
N LEU A 45 55.01 -18.68 1.66
CA LEU A 45 55.25 -18.78 3.10
C LEU A 45 55.52 -20.27 3.41
N ALA A 46 56.59 -20.78 2.79
CA ALA A 46 57.41 -21.79 3.44
C ALA A 46 57.82 -21.22 4.82
N SER A 47 57.85 -21.96 5.91
CA SER A 47 58.04 -23.41 6.05
C SER A 47 57.99 -23.73 7.55
N PHE A 48 57.60 -24.97 7.89
CA PHE A 48 57.89 -25.66 9.17
C PHE A 48 57.21 -25.05 10.43
N ALA A 49 56.11 -25.55 10.99
CA ALA A 49 55.90 -26.91 11.54
C ALA A 49 57.11 -27.34 12.38
N LEU A 50 57.09 -27.52 13.71
CA LEU A 50 56.22 -28.36 14.53
C LEU A 50 56.58 -28.12 16.02
N ALA A 51 55.58 -28.01 16.91
CA ALA A 51 55.54 -28.66 18.23
C ALA A 51 54.28 -28.20 19.01
N PHE A 52 53.22 -29.01 18.99
CA PHE A 52 52.09 -28.96 19.94
C PHE A 52 52.50 -29.65 21.27
N PRO A 53 51.77 -29.58 22.42
CA PRO A 53 50.40 -29.07 22.67
C PRO A 53 50.18 -28.27 23.99
N SER A 54 48.92 -27.84 24.22
CA SER A 54 48.29 -27.30 25.45
C SER A 54 48.76 -25.90 25.88
N THR A 55 47.93 -24.86 25.92
CA THR A 55 46.57 -24.76 26.47
C THR A 55 45.72 -23.75 25.70
N GLN A 56 44.43 -24.06 25.56
CA GLN A 56 43.39 -23.23 24.97
C GLN A 56 43.37 -21.81 25.58
N LEU A 57 43.60 -20.77 24.77
CA LEU A 57 43.24 -19.40 25.15
C LEU A 57 43.02 -18.40 23.99
N ASP A 58 42.87 -18.84 22.73
CA ASP A 58 42.65 -17.91 21.60
C ASP A 58 41.54 -18.38 20.63
N THR A 59 40.34 -18.59 21.16
CA THR A 59 39.09 -18.60 20.36
C THR A 59 37.99 -17.79 21.03
N ILE A 60 38.31 -16.57 21.46
CA ILE A 60 37.33 -15.51 21.72
C ILE A 60 37.82 -14.25 21.01
N GLY A 61 37.58 -14.19 19.70
CA GLY A 61 37.55 -12.93 18.96
C GLY A 61 36.19 -12.27 19.15
N PHE A 62 35.90 -11.83 20.37
CA PHE A 62 34.74 -10.99 20.70
C PHE A 62 35.20 -9.95 21.72
N PHE A 63 34.75 -8.70 21.50
CA PHE A 63 35.16 -7.44 22.15
C PHE A 63 36.33 -6.72 21.50
N GLY A 64 35.99 -5.80 20.60
CA GLY A 64 36.95 -4.81 20.13
C GLY A 64 36.50 -3.91 18.99
N ASP A 65 35.19 -3.70 18.76
CA ASP A 65 34.80 -2.56 17.91
C ASP A 65 34.99 -1.28 18.73
N SER A 66 35.90 -0.45 18.22
CA SER A 66 36.40 0.78 18.81
C SER A 66 35.28 1.70 19.31
N TYR A 67 35.33 2.03 20.60
CA TYR A 67 34.63 3.15 21.20
C TYR A 67 35.02 4.47 20.49
N LYS A 68 34.15 4.96 19.61
CA LYS A 68 34.04 6.39 19.33
C LYS A 68 32.70 6.85 19.87
N ASN A 69 32.73 7.81 20.80
CA ASN A 69 31.60 8.59 21.33
C ASN A 69 30.88 9.40 20.22
N SER A 70 30.46 8.76 19.13
CA SER A 70 29.95 9.42 17.92
C SER A 70 28.71 8.75 17.35
N ASP A 71 28.06 7.86 18.11
CA ASP A 71 26.79 7.27 17.69
C ASP A 71 25.60 8.07 18.24
N ILE A 72 24.69 8.44 17.35
CA ILE A 72 23.48 9.18 17.68
C ILE A 72 22.58 8.39 18.65
N PHE A 73 22.59 7.06 18.55
CA PHE A 73 21.78 6.20 19.42
C PHE A 73 22.28 6.23 20.88
N GLU A 74 23.60 6.22 21.09
CA GLU A 74 24.20 6.29 22.43
C GLU A 74 23.95 7.66 23.09
N CYS A 75 23.99 8.73 22.32
CA CYS A 75 23.64 10.07 22.81
C CYS A 75 22.19 10.15 23.29
N ILE A 76 21.26 9.46 22.60
CA ILE A 76 19.85 9.41 23.01
C ILE A 76 19.67 8.56 24.27
N LEU A 77 20.34 7.40 24.35
CA LEU A 77 20.30 6.52 25.53
C LEU A 77 20.85 7.20 26.78
N SER A 78 21.96 7.94 26.64
CA SER A 78 22.59 8.69 27.73
C SER A 78 21.88 10.02 28.06
N MET A 79 20.78 10.34 27.37
CA MET A 79 20.04 11.61 27.49
C MET A 79 20.90 12.86 27.27
N ASN A 80 22.00 12.74 26.52
CA ASN A 80 22.94 13.83 26.28
C ASN A 80 22.52 14.68 25.06
N ASN A 81 21.61 15.63 25.29
CA ASN A 81 21.01 16.44 24.25
C ASN A 81 21.98 17.46 23.62
N THR A 82 23.04 17.87 24.31
CA THR A 82 24.05 18.80 23.78
C THR A 82 24.92 18.10 22.72
N SER A 83 25.38 16.89 23.03
CA SER A 83 26.11 16.04 22.09
C SER A 83 25.24 15.68 20.89
N LEU A 84 23.97 15.32 21.10
CA LEU A 84 23.01 15.06 20.02
C LEU A 84 22.86 16.28 19.09
N ALA A 85 22.67 17.47 19.66
CA ALA A 85 22.55 18.69 18.87
C ALA A 85 23.83 19.00 18.08
N SER A 86 25.02 18.70 18.64
CA SER A 86 26.29 18.85 17.92
C SER A 86 26.40 17.88 16.74
N ILE A 87 25.96 16.62 16.91
CA ILE A 87 25.97 15.60 15.87
C ILE A 87 25.00 15.97 14.75
N LEU A 88 23.77 16.40 15.07
CA LEU A 88 22.79 16.83 14.07
C LEU A 88 23.24 18.07 13.27
N LYS A 89 24.06 18.94 13.88
CA LYS A 89 24.67 20.08 13.18
C LYS A 89 25.83 19.66 12.27
N SER A 90 26.69 18.77 12.74
CA SER A 90 27.86 18.31 11.96
C SER A 90 27.47 17.35 10.83
N SER A 91 26.43 16.55 11.03
CA SER A 91 25.98 15.51 10.11
C SER A 91 24.51 15.70 9.72
N LYS A 92 24.29 16.35 8.57
CA LYS A 92 22.96 16.75 8.07
C LYS A 92 21.97 15.60 7.85
N GLU A 93 22.42 14.35 7.88
CA GLU A 93 21.57 13.17 7.65
C GLU A 93 21.62 12.14 8.78
N ALA A 94 22.27 12.43 9.92
CA ALA A 94 22.36 11.44 11.00
C ALA A 94 21.01 11.02 11.57
N TYR A 95 19.96 11.85 11.43
CA TYR A 95 18.60 11.49 11.84
C TYR A 95 17.99 10.36 10.99
N LYS A 96 18.51 10.11 9.78
CA LYS A 96 18.07 9.03 8.87
C LYS A 96 18.74 7.69 9.17
N SER A 97 19.71 7.65 10.08
CA SER A 97 20.41 6.41 10.41
C SER A 97 19.42 5.38 10.94
N ARG A 98 19.76 4.09 10.77
CA ARG A 98 18.98 2.98 11.29
C ARG A 98 19.90 2.09 12.09
N HIS A 99 19.41 1.60 13.22
CA HIS A 99 20.10 0.59 13.98
C HIS A 99 20.12 -0.73 13.18
N SER A 100 21.09 -1.60 13.44
CA SER A 100 21.23 -2.90 12.76
C SER A 100 19.95 -3.77 12.83
N LEU A 101 19.22 -3.63 13.93
CA LEU A 101 17.95 -4.32 14.19
C LEU A 101 16.71 -3.61 13.60
N GLY A 102 16.85 -2.40 13.03
CA GLY A 102 15.82 -1.79 12.18
C GLY A 102 15.20 -0.46 12.63
N TRP A 103 15.32 -0.06 13.89
CA TRP A 103 14.66 1.16 14.41
C TRP A 103 15.41 2.45 14.05
N THR A 104 14.70 3.58 14.10
CA THR A 104 15.24 4.93 13.87
C THR A 104 15.60 5.65 15.16
N PRO A 105 16.48 6.67 15.12
CA PRO A 105 16.80 7.52 16.28
C PRO A 105 15.55 8.16 16.89
N LEU A 106 14.57 8.51 16.04
CA LEU A 106 13.30 9.09 16.49
C LEU A 106 12.48 8.11 17.34
N MET A 107 12.40 6.84 16.93
CA MET A 107 11.71 5.81 17.72
C MET A 107 12.38 5.61 19.06
N LEU A 108 13.72 5.57 19.08
CA LEU A 108 14.47 5.44 20.32
C LEU A 108 14.19 6.62 21.26
N ALA A 109 14.22 7.86 20.74
CA ALA A 109 13.94 9.05 21.53
C ALA A 109 12.50 9.08 22.09
N VAL A 110 11.54 8.53 21.34
CA VAL A 110 10.16 8.35 21.82
C VAL A 110 10.10 7.32 22.93
N VAL A 111 10.75 6.17 22.76
CA VAL A 111 10.80 5.08 23.75
C VAL A 111 11.47 5.51 25.05
N THR A 112 12.55 6.29 24.98
CA THR A 112 13.22 6.86 26.15
C THR A 112 12.50 8.08 26.75
N ARG A 113 11.36 8.48 26.18
CA ARG A 113 10.57 9.67 26.57
C ARG A 113 11.39 10.98 26.56
N ASN A 114 12.39 11.06 25.70
CA ASN A 114 13.24 12.24 25.58
C ASN A 114 12.62 13.26 24.62
N TYR A 115 11.73 14.12 25.14
CA TYR A 115 11.03 15.15 24.37
C TYR A 115 11.95 16.12 23.62
N GLU A 116 13.11 16.45 24.21
CA GLU A 116 14.08 17.36 23.62
C GLU A 116 14.75 16.72 22.40
N ALA A 117 15.18 15.45 22.53
CA ALA A 117 15.72 14.70 21.40
C ALA A 117 14.69 14.49 20.29
N VAL A 118 13.44 14.15 20.63
CA VAL A 118 12.33 14.06 19.66
C VAL A 118 12.16 15.38 18.92
N SER A 119 12.12 16.49 19.65
CA SER A 119 11.97 17.83 19.06
C SER A 119 13.16 18.21 18.18
N ALA A 120 14.38 17.89 18.58
CA ALA A 120 15.59 18.16 17.82
C ALA A 120 15.64 17.33 16.52
N LEU A 121 15.32 16.04 16.59
CA LEU A 121 15.28 15.14 15.44
C LEU A 121 14.22 15.58 14.42
N LEU A 122 13.00 15.89 14.88
CA LEU A 122 11.92 16.37 14.00
C LEU A 122 12.28 17.73 13.38
N LYS A 123 12.91 18.65 14.13
CA LYS A 123 13.41 19.92 13.57
C LYS A 123 14.50 19.71 12.53
N SER A 124 15.32 18.67 12.68
CA SER A 124 16.36 18.32 11.69
C SER A 124 15.82 17.65 10.43
N GLY A 125 14.53 17.31 10.38
CA GLY A 125 13.88 16.71 9.21
C GLY A 125 13.63 15.20 9.33
N ALA A 126 13.73 14.61 10.52
CA ALA A 126 13.35 13.22 10.74
C ALA A 126 11.88 13.01 10.38
N ASN A 127 11.60 11.98 9.57
CA ASN A 127 10.25 11.66 9.16
C ASN A 127 9.54 10.84 10.27
N PRO A 128 8.44 11.32 10.88
CA PRO A 128 7.73 10.59 11.92
C PRO A 128 7.03 9.32 11.42
N ASN A 129 6.90 9.18 10.10
CA ASN A 129 6.22 8.08 9.43
C ASN A 129 7.17 6.95 9.00
N ASP A 130 8.47 7.08 9.29
CA ASP A 130 9.40 5.98 9.08
C ASP A 130 9.02 4.79 9.97
N THR A 131 9.07 3.59 9.40
CA THR A 131 8.63 2.35 10.06
C THR A 131 9.80 1.56 10.62
N ASP A 132 9.58 0.82 11.70
CA ASP A 132 10.53 -0.15 12.24
C ASP A 132 10.58 -1.38 11.32
N ASN A 133 11.75 -2.00 11.21
CA ASN A 133 12.01 -3.20 10.41
C ASN A 133 12.22 -4.46 11.28
N TYR A 134 12.08 -4.34 12.60
CA TYR A 134 12.32 -5.43 13.53
C TYR A 134 11.27 -6.56 13.44
N SER A 135 11.67 -7.69 12.87
CA SER A 135 10.81 -8.86 12.57
C SER A 135 10.58 -9.83 13.75
N GLY A 136 10.98 -9.42 14.97
CA GLY A 136 11.01 -10.27 16.17
C GLY A 136 12.31 -11.09 16.30
N THR A 137 12.64 -11.52 17.51
CA THR A 137 13.92 -12.18 17.84
C THR A 137 14.36 -13.24 16.83
N VAL A 138 13.54 -14.27 16.60
CA VAL A 138 13.97 -15.47 15.87
C VAL A 138 14.27 -15.15 14.40
N LYS A 139 13.42 -14.33 13.77
CA LYS A 139 13.57 -13.97 12.36
C LYS A 139 14.75 -13.02 12.15
N THR A 140 14.86 -11.99 12.98
CA THR A 140 15.99 -11.05 12.93
C THR A 140 17.33 -11.74 13.21
N ALA A 141 17.38 -12.68 14.17
CA ALA A 141 18.57 -13.47 14.45
C ALA A 141 19.01 -14.30 13.22
N HIS A 142 18.06 -14.92 12.53
CA HIS A 142 18.35 -15.65 11.29
C HIS A 142 18.79 -14.72 10.15
N GLU A 143 18.13 -13.57 9.98
CA GLU A 143 18.45 -12.57 8.95
C GLU A 143 19.86 -11.99 9.13
N LEU A 144 20.26 -11.71 10.37
CA LEU A 144 21.54 -11.10 10.72
C LEU A 144 22.64 -12.11 11.05
N ARG A 145 22.33 -13.42 11.03
CA ARG A 145 23.22 -14.52 11.45
C ARG A 145 23.78 -14.33 12.87
N MET A 146 22.94 -13.82 13.76
CA MET A 146 23.25 -13.60 15.18
C MET A 146 22.56 -14.66 16.04
N LEU A 147 22.98 -14.80 17.30
CA LEU A 147 22.26 -15.63 18.26
C LEU A 147 20.97 -14.92 18.69
N SER A 148 19.89 -15.69 18.86
CA SER A 148 18.60 -15.16 19.34
C SER A 148 18.74 -14.39 20.66
N SER A 149 19.55 -14.93 21.58
CA SER A 149 19.84 -14.29 22.88
C SER A 149 20.55 -12.94 22.72
N GLU A 150 21.44 -12.81 21.74
CA GLU A 150 22.17 -11.57 21.47
C GLU A 150 21.21 -10.50 20.94
N VAL A 151 20.30 -10.88 20.02
CA VAL A 151 19.30 -9.95 19.49
C VAL A 151 18.34 -9.47 20.58
N GLU A 152 17.88 -10.37 21.45
CA GLU A 152 17.04 -10.01 22.59
C GLU A 152 17.77 -9.06 23.54
N TRP A 153 19.02 -9.37 23.85
CA TRP A 153 19.85 -8.55 24.71
C TRP A 153 20.04 -7.14 24.14
N ILE A 154 20.33 -7.03 22.84
CA ILE A 154 20.47 -5.73 22.16
C ILE A 154 19.14 -4.96 22.18
N ARG A 155 18.00 -5.60 21.91
CA ARG A 155 16.70 -4.93 21.91
C ARG A 155 16.31 -4.47 23.33
N LEU A 156 16.59 -5.28 24.35
CA LEU A 156 16.32 -4.93 25.76
C LEU A 156 17.19 -3.78 26.25
N THR A 157 18.49 -3.83 25.97
CA THR A 157 19.46 -2.87 26.53
C THR A 157 19.58 -1.58 25.72
N LYS A 158 19.49 -1.66 24.39
CA LYS A 158 19.71 -0.51 23.48
C LYS A 158 18.42 0.11 22.94
N PHE A 159 17.25 -0.47 23.19
CA PHE A 159 15.97 0.08 22.73
C PHE A 159 14.96 0.24 23.87
N SER A 160 14.48 -0.86 24.44
CA SER A 160 13.50 -0.82 25.52
C SER A 160 13.49 -2.10 26.33
N ASP A 161 13.49 -1.97 27.65
CA ASP A 161 13.23 -3.03 28.61
C ASP A 161 11.73 -3.32 28.80
N PHE A 162 10.87 -2.34 28.49
CA PHE A 162 9.41 -2.44 28.65
C PHE A 162 8.72 -3.24 27.53
N LEU A 163 9.29 -3.23 26.32
CA LEU A 163 8.69 -3.88 25.16
C LEU A 163 9.17 -5.33 25.04
N ASN A 164 8.24 -6.24 24.73
CA ASN A 164 8.60 -7.65 24.51
C ASN A 164 9.51 -7.80 23.27
N PRO A 165 10.78 -8.22 23.42
CA PRO A 165 11.71 -8.38 22.31
C PRO A 165 11.27 -9.43 21.31
N SER A 166 10.55 -10.48 21.73
CA SER A 166 10.16 -11.54 20.81
C SER A 166 8.99 -11.14 19.88
N ALA A 167 8.37 -9.97 20.09
CA ALA A 167 7.27 -9.48 19.27
C ALA A 167 7.74 -8.88 17.93
N ASP A 168 6.89 -9.01 16.90
CA ASP A 168 7.10 -8.39 15.59
C ASP A 168 6.62 -6.94 15.63
N PHE A 169 7.53 -6.01 15.34
CA PHE A 169 7.28 -4.58 15.31
C PHE A 169 7.42 -3.98 13.90
N ARG A 170 7.54 -4.82 12.86
CA ARG A 170 7.62 -4.31 11.49
C ARG A 170 6.43 -3.44 11.12
N GLY A 171 6.71 -2.31 10.49
CA GLY A 171 5.69 -1.33 10.12
C GLY A 171 5.25 -0.39 11.26
N CYS A 172 5.73 -0.58 12.49
CA CYS A 172 5.44 0.34 13.59
C CYS A 172 6.17 1.67 13.38
N THR A 173 5.43 2.78 13.41
CA THR A 173 5.96 4.15 13.34
C THR A 173 6.29 4.70 14.73
N ALA A 174 6.94 5.86 14.80
CA ALA A 174 7.17 6.58 16.06
C ALA A 174 5.85 6.84 16.84
N LEU A 175 4.74 7.06 16.12
CA LEU A 175 3.43 7.26 16.72
C LEU A 175 2.88 5.98 17.39
N HIS A 176 3.12 4.79 16.81
CA HIS A 176 2.75 3.53 17.45
C HIS A 176 3.45 3.37 18.80
N TYR A 177 4.74 3.68 18.87
CA TYR A 177 5.51 3.63 20.11
C TYR A 177 5.02 4.66 21.14
N ALA A 178 4.78 5.90 20.74
CA ALA A 178 4.26 6.93 21.66
C ALA A 178 2.93 6.53 22.31
N VAL A 179 2.04 5.88 21.56
CA VAL A 179 0.77 5.36 22.07
C VAL A 179 0.97 4.16 22.98
N LEU A 180 1.86 3.23 22.63
CA LEU A 180 2.20 2.07 23.48
C LEU A 180 2.77 2.47 24.84
N ILE A 181 3.60 3.51 24.85
CA ILE A 181 4.19 4.09 26.07
C ILE A 181 3.14 4.84 26.90
N ASN A 182 1.98 5.12 26.29
CA ASN A 182 0.85 5.85 26.87
C ASN A 182 1.20 7.30 27.24
N ASP A 183 1.92 7.99 26.34
CA ASP A 183 2.33 9.38 26.54
C ASP A 183 1.59 10.34 25.59
N ILE A 184 0.57 11.02 26.14
CA ILE A 184 -0.25 11.97 25.38
C ILE A 184 0.55 13.17 24.84
N LYS A 185 1.62 13.60 25.52
CA LYS A 185 2.43 14.75 25.10
C LYS A 185 3.26 14.40 23.87
N LEU A 186 3.87 13.19 23.86
CA LEU A 186 4.58 12.69 22.68
C LEU A 186 3.65 12.47 21.49
N VAL A 187 2.46 11.91 21.74
CA VAL A 187 1.45 11.72 20.70
C VAL A 187 1.06 13.06 20.06
N ARG A 188 0.80 14.10 20.86
CA ARG A 188 0.53 15.46 20.36
C ARG A 188 1.69 16.00 19.55
N LEU A 189 2.90 15.96 20.10
CA LEU A 189 4.11 16.46 19.44
C LEU A 189 4.34 15.80 18.07
N LEU A 190 4.14 14.48 17.97
CA LEU A 190 4.31 13.74 16.71
C LEU A 190 3.22 14.11 15.69
N LEU A 191 1.97 14.21 16.11
CA LEU A 191 0.86 14.60 15.22
C LEU A 191 1.02 16.04 14.71
N ASP A 192 1.41 16.97 15.57
CA ASP A 192 1.71 18.36 15.20
C ASP A 192 2.87 18.46 14.20
N LYS A 193 3.75 17.44 14.16
CA LYS A 193 4.88 17.31 13.23
C LYS A 193 4.58 16.42 12.03
N GLY A 194 3.32 16.09 11.77
CA GLY A 194 2.88 15.41 10.55
C GLY A 194 2.93 13.87 10.62
N ALA A 195 2.95 13.29 11.81
CA ALA A 195 2.76 11.86 11.98
C ALA A 195 1.38 11.43 11.46
N ASP A 196 1.33 10.30 10.75
CA ASP A 196 0.12 9.75 10.20
C ASP A 196 -0.54 8.76 11.18
N PRO A 197 -1.73 9.06 11.71
CA PRO A 197 -2.45 8.13 12.58
C PRO A 197 -3.14 7.00 11.81
N THR A 198 -3.22 7.08 10.48
CA THR A 198 -3.90 6.08 9.64
C THR A 198 -3.02 4.90 9.25
N MET A 199 -1.69 5.04 9.36
CA MET A 199 -0.72 4.01 9.00
C MET A 199 -0.91 2.74 9.83
N THR A 200 -0.80 1.59 9.17
CA THR A 200 -0.86 0.27 9.79
C THR A 200 0.50 -0.39 9.81
N ASN A 201 0.79 -1.14 10.87
CA ASN A 201 1.93 -2.06 10.88
C ASN A 201 1.68 -3.33 10.06
N GLU A 202 2.65 -4.24 9.97
CA GLU A 202 2.54 -5.51 9.23
C GLU A 202 1.45 -6.44 9.78
N ARG A 203 0.96 -6.21 11.01
CA ARG A 203 -0.18 -6.93 11.59
C ARG A 203 -1.53 -6.30 11.20
N GLY A 204 -1.52 -5.19 10.47
CA GLY A 204 -2.71 -4.42 10.11
C GLY A 204 -3.27 -3.58 11.26
N HIS A 205 -2.51 -3.36 12.33
CA HIS A 205 -2.93 -2.55 13.47
C HIS A 205 -2.54 -1.09 13.28
N ARG A 206 -3.48 -0.20 13.60
CA ARG A 206 -3.29 1.26 13.62
C ARG A 206 -2.84 1.71 15.02
N PRO A 207 -2.20 2.89 15.17
CA PRO A 207 -1.80 3.42 16.48
C PRO A 207 -2.96 3.45 17.49
N VAL A 208 -4.16 3.84 17.06
CA VAL A 208 -5.36 3.92 17.91
C VAL A 208 -5.75 2.59 18.57
N MET A 209 -5.38 1.45 17.96
CA MET A 209 -5.68 0.12 18.51
C MET A 209 -4.82 -0.22 19.73
N TYR A 210 -3.68 0.44 19.89
CA TYR A 210 -2.79 0.29 21.04
C TYR A 210 -3.12 1.24 22.20
N ALA A 211 -4.02 2.22 21.97
CA ALA A 211 -4.36 3.22 22.98
C ALA A 211 -5.13 2.59 24.15
N LYS A 212 -4.53 2.64 25.34
CA LYS A 212 -5.17 2.25 26.60
C LYS A 212 -6.04 3.39 27.13
N ASP A 213 -5.52 4.61 27.07
CA ASP A 213 -6.23 5.79 27.57
C ASP A 213 -7.29 6.30 26.59
N SER A 214 -8.47 6.62 27.14
CA SER A 214 -9.58 7.22 26.39
C SER A 214 -9.20 8.55 25.75
N SER A 215 -8.37 9.36 26.43
CA SER A 215 -7.92 10.66 25.95
C SER A 215 -7.04 10.55 24.71
N ILE A 216 -6.08 9.60 24.70
CA ILE A 216 -5.21 9.35 23.54
C ILE A 216 -6.05 8.79 22.38
N ARG A 217 -6.98 7.88 22.68
CA ARG A 217 -7.88 7.31 21.68
C ARG A 217 -8.73 8.39 21.00
N GLN A 218 -9.36 9.28 21.77
CA GLN A 218 -10.16 10.39 21.22
C GLN A 218 -9.31 11.31 20.35
N LEU A 219 -8.10 11.63 20.81
CA LEU A 219 -7.17 12.49 20.07
C LEU A 219 -6.80 11.90 18.71
N LEU A 220 -6.51 10.59 18.66
CA LEU A 220 -6.20 9.88 17.41
C LEU A 220 -7.40 9.82 16.48
N VAL A 221 -8.61 9.55 16.98
CA VAL A 221 -9.82 9.53 16.14
C VAL A 221 -10.06 10.90 15.49
N VAL A 222 -9.88 11.99 16.24
CA VAL A 222 -10.01 13.36 15.70
C VAL A 222 -8.91 13.69 14.69
N SER A 223 -7.67 13.24 14.90
CA SER A 223 -6.60 13.48 13.93
C SER A 223 -6.76 12.64 12.66
N GLU A 224 -7.29 11.42 12.78
CA GLU A 224 -7.63 10.56 11.64
C GLU A 224 -8.71 11.20 10.75
N SER A 225 -9.78 11.74 11.35
CA SER A 225 -10.85 12.39 10.59
C SER A 225 -10.34 13.64 9.86
N LYS A 226 -9.57 14.48 10.55
CA LYS A 226 -8.93 15.66 9.94
C LYS A 226 -8.03 15.28 8.77
N LYS A 227 -7.21 14.24 8.93
CA LYS A 227 -6.31 13.81 7.85
C LYS A 227 -7.06 13.25 6.65
N ALA A 228 -8.17 12.53 6.89
CA ALA A 228 -9.03 12.06 5.81
C ALA A 228 -9.67 13.23 5.04
N GLU A 229 -10.14 14.27 5.74
CA GLU A 229 -10.66 15.49 5.14
C GLU A 229 -9.58 16.23 4.33
N GLU A 230 -8.38 16.41 4.88
CA GLU A 230 -7.24 17.03 4.19
C GLU A 230 -6.86 16.28 2.91
N MET A 231 -6.80 14.94 2.97
CA MET A 231 -6.53 14.11 1.78
C MET A 231 -7.64 14.26 0.73
N ALA A 232 -8.90 14.29 1.14
CA ALA A 232 -10.03 14.48 0.24
C ALA A 232 -10.03 15.88 -0.41
N VAL A 233 -9.69 16.92 0.35
CA VAL A 233 -9.53 18.30 -0.15
C VAL A 233 -8.38 18.36 -1.15
N LYS A 234 -7.20 17.82 -0.80
CA LYS A 234 -6.04 17.78 -1.69
C LYS A 234 -6.33 17.01 -2.96
N GLU A 235 -7.05 15.90 -2.87
CA GLU A 235 -7.49 15.15 -4.04
C GLU A 235 -8.43 15.99 -4.93
N ARG A 236 -9.39 16.69 -4.34
CA ARG A 236 -10.28 17.60 -5.07
C ARG A 236 -9.51 18.74 -5.74
N GLU A 237 -8.53 19.32 -5.05
CA GLU A 237 -7.65 20.35 -5.62
C GLU A 237 -6.81 19.81 -6.78
N GLU A 238 -6.25 18.60 -6.65
CA GLU A 238 -5.49 17.96 -7.72
C GLU A 238 -6.36 17.72 -8.97
N ARG A 239 -7.62 17.29 -8.78
CA ARG A 239 -8.59 17.17 -9.89
C ARG A 239 -8.91 18.53 -10.52
N ARG A 240 -8.95 19.60 -9.72
CA ARG A 240 -9.15 20.97 -10.22
C ARG A 240 -7.93 21.49 -11.01
N LEU A 241 -6.72 21.19 -10.54
CA LEU A 241 -5.47 21.64 -11.16
C LEU A 241 -5.15 20.87 -12.44
N GLN A 242 -5.41 19.57 -12.46
CA GLN A 242 -5.28 18.72 -13.64
C GLN A 242 -6.65 18.19 -14.06
N PRO A 243 -7.43 19.01 -14.79
CA PRO A 243 -8.76 18.63 -15.22
C PRO A 243 -8.67 17.41 -16.16
N LEU A 244 -9.78 16.67 -16.25
CA LEU A 244 -9.86 15.41 -16.99
C LEU A 244 -9.40 15.58 -18.45
N GLU A 245 -9.74 16.70 -19.09
CA GLU A 245 -9.34 17.05 -20.45
C GLU A 245 -7.82 17.00 -20.63
N SER A 246 -7.07 17.60 -19.71
CA SER A 246 -5.61 17.63 -19.75
C SER A 246 -5.00 16.25 -19.54
N ARG A 247 -5.65 15.36 -18.79
CA ARG A 247 -5.20 13.97 -18.61
C ARG A 247 -5.46 13.14 -19.86
N LEU A 248 -6.66 13.25 -20.43
CA LEU A 248 -7.04 12.57 -21.67
C LEU A 248 -6.13 12.98 -22.84
N ARG A 249 -5.84 14.28 -22.98
CA ARG A 249 -4.94 14.82 -24.03
C ARG A 249 -3.50 14.30 -23.98
N LYS A 250 -3.02 13.80 -22.82
CA LYS A 250 -1.68 13.21 -22.73
C LYS A 250 -1.58 11.86 -23.43
N VAL A 251 -2.69 11.13 -23.52
CA VAL A 251 -2.74 9.77 -24.07
C VAL A 251 -3.42 9.74 -25.43
N ILE A 252 -4.49 10.53 -25.58
CA ILE A 252 -5.32 10.55 -26.78
C ILE A 252 -4.90 11.75 -27.63
N VAL A 253 -4.35 11.46 -28.80
CA VAL A 253 -3.92 12.47 -29.76
C VAL A 253 -5.11 12.81 -30.66
N GLY A 254 -5.56 14.07 -30.62
CA GLY A 254 -6.71 14.55 -31.38
C GLY A 254 -8.06 14.30 -30.66
N GLN A 255 -9.15 14.24 -31.42
CA GLN A 255 -10.52 14.00 -30.91
C GLN A 255 -11.01 15.02 -29.86
N GLU A 256 -10.60 16.29 -29.98
CA GLU A 256 -10.90 17.35 -29.00
C GLU A 256 -12.39 17.48 -28.67
N ALA A 257 -13.27 17.38 -29.67
CA ALA A 257 -14.72 17.47 -29.46
C ALA A 257 -15.24 16.33 -28.57
N ALA A 258 -14.76 15.11 -28.76
CA ALA A 258 -15.14 13.96 -27.94
C ALA A 258 -14.61 14.11 -26.50
N ILE A 259 -13.34 14.51 -26.36
CA ILE A 259 -12.69 14.75 -25.06
C ILE A 259 -13.46 15.81 -24.26
N LEU A 260 -13.80 16.94 -24.89
CA LEU A 260 -14.53 18.03 -24.23
C LEU A 260 -15.94 17.61 -23.82
N THR A 261 -16.66 16.90 -24.70
CA THR A 261 -18.04 16.45 -24.43
C THR A 261 -18.09 15.50 -23.23
N VAL A 262 -17.21 14.48 -23.24
CA VAL A 262 -17.12 13.49 -22.18
C VAL A 262 -16.67 14.14 -20.87
N SER A 263 -15.64 14.99 -20.92
CA SER A 263 -15.14 15.67 -19.72
C SER A 263 -16.18 16.62 -19.11
N ALA A 264 -16.93 17.36 -19.93
CA ALA A 264 -17.98 18.25 -19.44
C ALA A 264 -19.13 17.49 -18.77
N ALA A 265 -19.52 16.32 -19.31
CA ALA A 265 -20.54 15.46 -18.72
C ALA A 265 -20.06 14.83 -17.39
N ILE A 266 -18.82 14.36 -17.33
CA ILE A 266 -18.24 13.82 -16.09
C ILE A 266 -18.13 14.91 -15.02
N ARG A 267 -17.69 16.12 -15.39
CA ARG A 267 -17.61 17.26 -14.48
C ARG A 267 -18.97 17.64 -13.91
N ARG A 268 -20.02 17.63 -14.74
CA ARG A 268 -21.41 17.83 -14.28
C ARG A 268 -21.78 16.77 -13.24
N LYS A 269 -21.42 15.51 -13.49
CA LYS A 269 -21.66 14.41 -12.55
C LYS A 269 -20.91 14.57 -11.23
N GLU A 270 -19.63 14.91 -11.24
CA GLU A 270 -18.87 15.14 -10.00
C GLU A 270 -19.43 16.31 -9.16
N ASN A 271 -20.03 17.30 -9.81
CA ASN A 271 -20.70 18.43 -9.15
C ASN A 271 -22.15 18.12 -8.73
N GLY A 272 -22.66 16.91 -8.99
CA GLY A 272 -24.05 16.54 -8.69
C GLY A 272 -25.10 17.16 -9.62
N TRP A 273 -24.69 17.71 -10.78
CA TRP A 273 -25.57 18.26 -11.81
C TRP A 273 -25.93 17.22 -12.86
N TYR A 274 -26.51 16.12 -12.41
CA TYR A 274 -26.95 15.03 -13.27
C TYR A 274 -28.14 14.34 -12.65
N ASP A 275 -28.90 13.68 -13.51
CA ASP A 275 -30.04 12.87 -13.10
C ASP A 275 -29.55 11.64 -12.31
N GLU A 276 -30.19 11.35 -11.18
CA GLU A 276 -29.92 10.14 -10.39
C GLU A 276 -30.50 8.90 -11.04
N ASP A 277 -31.62 9.07 -11.73
CA ASP A 277 -32.43 7.98 -12.27
C ASP A 277 -31.90 7.50 -13.63
N HIS A 278 -31.14 8.34 -14.33
CA HIS A 278 -30.66 8.04 -15.68
C HIS A 278 -29.12 7.98 -15.76
N PRO A 279 -28.57 6.91 -16.36
CA PRO A 279 -27.14 6.81 -16.55
C PRO A 279 -26.57 7.83 -17.55
N LEU A 280 -25.29 8.18 -17.37
CA LEU A 280 -24.56 9.01 -18.35
C LEU A 280 -24.16 8.19 -19.57
N VAL A 281 -25.00 8.21 -20.59
CA VAL A 281 -24.82 7.48 -21.83
C VAL A 281 -23.98 8.28 -22.85
N PHE A 282 -23.01 7.63 -23.51
CA PHE A 282 -22.29 8.18 -24.68
C PHE A 282 -22.45 7.25 -25.87
N LEU A 283 -22.12 7.76 -27.06
CA LEU A 283 -22.18 7.00 -28.29
C LEU A 283 -21.03 7.39 -29.21
N PHE A 284 -20.00 6.55 -29.29
CA PHE A 284 -18.80 6.86 -30.08
C PHE A 284 -18.85 6.28 -31.50
N LEU A 285 -18.86 7.17 -32.49
CA LEU A 285 -18.83 6.88 -33.92
C LEU A 285 -17.42 7.06 -34.52
N GLY A 286 -17.10 6.32 -35.58
CA GLY A 286 -15.79 6.38 -36.26
C GLY A 286 -15.19 5.01 -36.61
N SER A 287 -14.08 4.99 -37.35
CA SER A 287 -13.40 3.75 -37.75
C SER A 287 -12.73 3.03 -36.57
N SER A 288 -12.35 1.76 -36.78
CA SER A 288 -11.57 1.01 -35.79
C SER A 288 -10.18 1.62 -35.61
N GLY A 289 -9.63 1.54 -34.39
CA GLY A 289 -8.27 2.00 -34.08
C GLY A 289 -8.11 3.49 -33.76
N ILE A 290 -9.15 4.31 -33.88
CA ILE A 290 -9.07 5.78 -33.60
C ILE A 290 -9.02 6.16 -32.12
N GLY A 291 -9.10 5.19 -31.20
CA GLY A 291 -9.00 5.43 -29.76
C GLY A 291 -10.32 5.52 -28.98
N LYS A 292 -11.46 5.07 -29.53
CA LYS A 292 -12.75 5.04 -28.80
C LYS A 292 -12.66 4.22 -27.50
N THR A 293 -12.14 3.01 -27.60
CA THR A 293 -11.94 2.09 -26.48
C THR A 293 -10.92 2.64 -25.49
N GLU A 294 -9.91 3.36 -25.98
CA GLU A 294 -8.89 3.97 -25.14
C GLU A 294 -9.46 5.14 -24.34
N LEU A 295 -10.30 5.98 -24.94
CA LEU A 295 -11.04 7.03 -24.22
C LEU A 295 -11.85 6.47 -23.06
N ALA A 296 -12.56 5.36 -23.27
CA ALA A 296 -13.34 4.72 -22.20
C ALA A 296 -12.45 4.19 -21.06
N LYS A 297 -11.31 3.56 -21.38
CA LYS A 297 -10.34 3.09 -20.40
C LYS A 297 -9.74 4.23 -19.57
N GLN A 298 -9.36 5.33 -20.23
CA GLN A 298 -8.76 6.48 -19.55
C GLN A 298 -9.77 7.18 -18.63
N VAL A 299 -11.04 7.26 -19.04
CA VAL A 299 -12.13 7.75 -18.17
C VAL A 299 -12.33 6.84 -16.97
N ALA A 300 -12.33 5.51 -17.16
CA ALA A 300 -12.47 4.57 -16.06
C ALA A 300 -11.31 4.67 -15.06
N ALA A 301 -10.08 4.80 -15.56
CA ALA A 301 -8.89 5.01 -14.74
C ALA A 301 -8.94 6.33 -13.95
N TYR A 302 -9.56 7.38 -14.51
CA TYR A 302 -9.78 8.64 -13.81
C TYR A 302 -10.81 8.50 -12.67
N LEU A 303 -11.95 7.86 -12.95
CA LEU A 303 -13.05 7.71 -11.99
C LEU A 303 -12.77 6.71 -10.86
N HIS A 304 -12.04 5.63 -11.17
CA HIS A 304 -11.81 4.51 -10.27
C HIS A 304 -10.33 4.21 -10.08
N LYS A 305 -9.59 5.20 -9.56
CA LYS A 305 -8.17 5.05 -9.21
C LYS A 305 -7.93 3.70 -8.51
N ASP A 306 -7.03 2.89 -9.08
CA ASP A 306 -6.57 1.59 -8.55
C ASP A 306 -7.60 0.45 -8.52
N ILE A 307 -8.85 0.65 -8.98
CA ILE A 307 -9.87 -0.41 -9.03
C ILE A 307 -9.93 -0.99 -10.45
N LYS A 308 -9.25 -2.12 -10.67
CA LYS A 308 -9.27 -2.84 -11.98
C LYS A 308 -10.68 -3.20 -12.45
N LYS A 309 -11.60 -3.46 -11.52
CA LYS A 309 -13.01 -3.79 -11.79
C LYS A 309 -13.87 -2.57 -12.15
N GLY A 310 -13.34 -1.36 -12.07
CA GLY A 310 -14.03 -0.12 -12.45
C GLY A 310 -14.18 0.07 -13.95
N PHE A 311 -13.58 -0.81 -14.77
CA PHE A 311 -13.77 -0.86 -16.21
C PHE A 311 -14.28 -2.24 -16.61
N ILE A 312 -15.48 -2.28 -17.19
CA ILE A 312 -16.13 -3.49 -17.68
C ILE A 312 -16.18 -3.38 -19.20
N ARG A 313 -15.54 -4.31 -19.91
CA ARG A 313 -15.64 -4.42 -21.37
C ARG A 313 -16.51 -5.61 -21.72
N ILE A 314 -17.52 -5.37 -22.55
CA ILE A 314 -18.38 -6.41 -23.11
C ILE A 314 -18.25 -6.34 -24.63
N ASP A 315 -17.79 -7.44 -25.21
CA ASP A 315 -17.73 -7.61 -26.66
C ASP A 315 -19.11 -8.01 -27.16
N MET A 316 -19.74 -7.15 -27.95
CA MET A 316 -21.09 -7.40 -28.45
C MET A 316 -21.09 -8.42 -29.60
N SER A 317 -19.93 -8.75 -30.17
CA SER A 317 -19.79 -9.84 -31.14
C SER A 317 -20.14 -11.21 -30.57
N GLU A 318 -20.07 -11.40 -29.25
CA GLU A 318 -20.46 -12.64 -28.55
C GLU A 318 -21.98 -12.78 -28.37
N TYR A 319 -22.77 -11.80 -28.84
CA TYR A 319 -24.21 -11.72 -28.64
C TYR A 319 -24.97 -11.58 -29.96
N GLN A 320 -24.55 -12.33 -30.98
CA GLN A 320 -25.17 -12.32 -32.31
C GLN A 320 -26.46 -13.14 -32.34
N GLU A 321 -26.54 -14.18 -31.52
CA GLU A 321 -27.65 -15.11 -31.53
C GLU A 321 -28.66 -14.85 -30.39
N LYS A 322 -29.93 -15.17 -30.64
CA LYS A 322 -31.02 -14.92 -29.68
C LYS A 322 -30.82 -15.61 -28.32
N HIS A 323 -30.22 -16.79 -28.30
CA HIS A 323 -29.99 -17.55 -27.07
C HIS A 323 -28.79 -17.03 -26.26
N GLU A 324 -27.95 -16.18 -26.85
CA GLU A 324 -26.82 -15.54 -26.16
C GLU A 324 -27.27 -14.30 -25.38
N VAL A 325 -28.40 -13.69 -25.76
CA VAL A 325 -29.02 -12.55 -25.05
C VAL A 325 -29.29 -12.88 -23.58
N SER A 326 -29.72 -14.11 -23.28
CA SER A 326 -29.95 -14.56 -21.90
C SER A 326 -28.67 -14.58 -21.07
N LYS A 327 -27.48 -14.73 -21.68
CA LYS A 327 -26.20 -14.64 -20.96
C LYS A 327 -25.87 -13.21 -20.55
N PHE A 328 -26.39 -12.22 -21.28
CA PHE A 328 -26.10 -10.80 -21.06
C PHE A 328 -26.75 -10.27 -19.77
N ILE A 329 -28.06 -10.49 -19.62
CA ILE A 329 -28.87 -9.97 -18.50
C ILE A 329 -29.15 -11.05 -17.43
N GLY A 330 -29.36 -12.29 -17.88
CA GLY A 330 -29.73 -13.44 -17.06
C GLY A 330 -30.87 -14.24 -17.69
N SER A 331 -30.95 -15.53 -17.39
CA SER A 331 -32.11 -16.36 -17.77
C SER A 331 -33.36 -15.90 -17.01
N PRO A 332 -34.56 -15.95 -17.59
CA PRO A 332 -35.81 -15.63 -16.89
C PRO A 332 -36.14 -16.62 -15.75
N PRO A 333 -36.99 -16.24 -14.78
CA PRO A 333 -37.33 -17.08 -13.64
C PRO A 333 -37.93 -18.40 -14.08
N GLY A 334 -37.44 -19.50 -13.50
CA GLY A 334 -37.82 -20.87 -13.89
C GLY A 334 -36.87 -21.56 -14.89
N TYR A 335 -35.85 -20.85 -15.39
CA TYR A 335 -34.79 -21.43 -16.23
C TYR A 335 -33.49 -21.60 -15.45
N VAL A 336 -32.68 -22.60 -15.84
CA VAL A 336 -31.36 -22.86 -15.24
C VAL A 336 -30.47 -21.61 -15.38
N GLY A 337 -29.87 -21.18 -14.28
CA GLY A 337 -28.98 -20.00 -14.23
C GLY A 337 -29.66 -18.66 -13.91
N HIS A 338 -30.97 -18.64 -13.62
CA HIS A 338 -31.67 -17.42 -13.19
C HIS A 338 -31.03 -16.79 -11.93
N GLU A 339 -30.73 -17.59 -10.91
CA GLU A 339 -30.13 -17.09 -9.65
C GLU A 339 -28.69 -16.59 -9.81
N GLU A 340 -28.00 -17.00 -10.87
CA GLU A 340 -26.62 -16.55 -11.09
C GLU A 340 -26.55 -15.15 -11.73
N GLY A 341 -27.62 -14.66 -12.35
CA GLY A 341 -27.64 -13.41 -13.13
C GLY A 341 -26.81 -13.47 -14.43
N GLY A 342 -26.87 -12.42 -15.25
CA GLY A 342 -26.09 -12.27 -16.48
C GLY A 342 -24.70 -11.69 -16.28
N GLN A 343 -23.90 -11.67 -17.36
CA GLN A 343 -22.52 -11.18 -17.33
C GLN A 343 -22.44 -9.71 -16.90
N LEU A 344 -23.35 -8.86 -17.40
CA LEU A 344 -23.38 -7.44 -17.06
C LEU A 344 -23.83 -7.22 -15.60
N THR A 345 -24.89 -7.91 -15.17
CA THR A 345 -25.45 -7.75 -13.82
C THR A 345 -24.49 -8.24 -12.75
N ARG A 346 -23.78 -9.36 -12.95
CA ARG A 346 -22.72 -9.83 -12.03
C ARG A 346 -21.56 -8.83 -11.93
N ALA A 347 -21.14 -8.27 -13.06
CA ALA A 347 -20.03 -7.32 -13.09
C ALA A 347 -20.40 -6.01 -12.37
N LEU A 348 -21.62 -5.50 -12.60
CA LEU A 348 -22.16 -4.32 -11.92
C LEU A 348 -22.45 -4.56 -10.44
N ALA A 349 -22.84 -5.77 -10.03
CA ALA A 349 -23.00 -6.13 -8.61
C ALA A 349 -21.68 -5.97 -7.83
N THR A 350 -20.53 -6.16 -8.48
CA THR A 350 -19.22 -5.94 -7.85
C THR A 350 -18.84 -4.46 -7.79
N CYS A 351 -19.14 -3.70 -8.85
CA CYS A 351 -18.81 -2.28 -8.96
C CYS A 351 -19.97 -1.54 -9.65
N PRO A 352 -20.94 -1.01 -8.89
CA PRO A 352 -22.15 -0.39 -9.47
C PRO A 352 -21.84 0.93 -10.20
N ASN A 353 -20.74 1.58 -9.82
CA ASN A 353 -20.29 2.80 -10.46
C ASN A 353 -19.32 2.56 -11.64
N ALA A 354 -19.12 1.31 -12.07
CA ALA A 354 -18.14 1.01 -13.10
C ALA A 354 -18.45 1.67 -14.45
N VAL A 355 -17.39 1.94 -15.20
CA VAL A 355 -17.48 2.32 -16.61
C VAL A 355 -17.70 1.07 -17.44
N VAL A 356 -18.84 0.98 -18.12
CA VAL A 356 -19.17 -0.12 -19.04
C VAL A 356 -18.85 0.32 -20.48
N LEU A 357 -18.13 -0.53 -21.20
CA LEU A 357 -17.80 -0.38 -22.62
C LEU A 357 -18.48 -1.52 -23.39
N PHE A 358 -19.43 -1.16 -24.25
CA PHE A 358 -19.99 -2.04 -25.26
C PHE A 358 -19.21 -1.88 -26.57
N ASP A 359 -18.37 -2.86 -26.88
CA ASP A 359 -17.57 -2.88 -28.10
C ASP A 359 -18.37 -3.50 -29.25
N GLU A 360 -18.22 -2.99 -30.47
CA GLU A 360 -18.87 -3.55 -31.67
C GLU A 360 -20.41 -3.78 -31.59
N THR A 361 -21.15 -2.91 -30.88
CA THR A 361 -22.62 -2.96 -30.71
C THR A 361 -23.43 -3.16 -31.99
N GLU A 362 -22.91 -2.74 -33.15
CA GLU A 362 -23.54 -2.95 -34.45
C GLU A 362 -23.64 -4.43 -34.86
N LYS A 363 -22.84 -5.31 -34.25
CA LYS A 363 -22.88 -6.77 -34.48
C LYS A 363 -23.82 -7.49 -33.51
N ALA A 364 -24.36 -6.80 -32.51
CA ALA A 364 -25.26 -7.41 -31.52
C ALA A 364 -26.61 -7.78 -32.14
N HIS A 365 -27.27 -8.79 -31.58
CA HIS A 365 -28.66 -9.10 -31.91
C HIS A 365 -29.59 -7.92 -31.50
N PRO A 366 -30.63 -7.59 -32.30
CA PRO A 366 -31.56 -6.48 -32.00
C PRO A 366 -32.22 -6.56 -30.61
N ASP A 367 -32.49 -7.76 -30.11
CA ASP A 367 -33.07 -7.96 -28.76
C ASP A 367 -32.12 -7.44 -27.64
N VAL A 368 -30.79 -7.50 -27.84
CA VAL A 368 -29.82 -6.94 -26.87
C VAL A 368 -29.94 -5.43 -26.84
N LEU A 369 -30.04 -4.79 -28.01
CA LEU A 369 -30.18 -3.34 -28.11
C LEU A 369 -31.51 -2.87 -27.51
N THR A 370 -32.58 -3.63 -27.73
CA THR A 370 -33.89 -3.34 -27.11
C THR A 370 -33.80 -3.38 -25.58
N ALA A 371 -33.12 -4.39 -25.02
CA ALA A 371 -32.94 -4.48 -23.59
C ALA A 371 -32.01 -3.39 -23.02
N LEU A 372 -31.00 -2.97 -23.79
CA LEU A 372 -30.15 -1.83 -23.42
C LEU A 372 -30.94 -0.52 -23.41
N LEU A 373 -31.84 -0.30 -24.38
CA LEU A 373 -32.70 0.89 -24.40
C LEU A 373 -33.59 0.96 -23.14
N GLN A 374 -34.17 -0.17 -22.73
CA GLN A 374 -34.91 -0.25 -21.47
C GLN A 374 -34.03 0.13 -20.28
N LEU A 375 -32.77 -0.33 -20.24
CA LEU A 375 -31.83 0.02 -19.18
C LEU A 375 -31.47 1.52 -19.15
N PHE A 376 -31.59 2.23 -20.28
CA PHE A 376 -31.29 3.67 -20.35
C PHE A 376 -32.52 4.55 -20.06
N ASP A 377 -33.73 4.04 -20.33
CA ASP A 377 -35.00 4.77 -20.16
C ASP A 377 -35.72 4.45 -18.84
N GLU A 378 -35.60 3.23 -18.28
CA GLU A 378 -36.32 2.82 -17.07
C GLU A 378 -35.57 3.18 -15.78
N VAL A 379 -36.34 3.74 -14.85
CA VAL A 379 -35.94 4.05 -13.46
C VAL A 379 -35.29 2.81 -12.84
N GLY A 380 -34.01 2.92 -12.46
CA GLY A 380 -33.21 1.82 -11.90
C GLY A 380 -33.81 1.21 -10.64
N HIS A 381 -34.69 0.22 -10.79
CA HIS A 381 -35.18 -0.67 -9.75
C HIS A 381 -35.03 -2.12 -10.22
N VAL A 382 -33.80 -2.64 -10.14
CA VAL A 382 -33.53 -4.09 -10.08
C VAL A 382 -32.48 -4.36 -9.02
#